data_AF-A0A842VUD8-F1
#
_entry.id   AF-A0A842VUD8-F1
#
_cell.length_a   1.000
_cell.length_b   1.000
_cell.length_c   1.000
_cell.angle_alpha   90.00
_cell.angle_beta   90.00
_cell.angle_gamma   90.00
#
_symmetry.space_group_name_H-M   'P 1'
#
loop_
_entity.id
_entity.type
_entity.pdbx_description
1 polymer ?
#
loop_
_entity_poly.entity_id
_entity_poly.type
_entity_poly.pdbx_seq_one_letter_code
_entity_poly.pdbx_strand_id
1 'polypeptide(L)'
;MSYKEKKLRKFKQTYSPIGFGPNEEQNKIYNEEFKPLVDRKDLNFFIELYDSENVKLKAWSFLGIHHILKEPRTIKEKEKSKVQEIIKDLLDNHSKIEYYGGSSEQKTTLREHHLGRVCELDTSITFKPVYEYVRNLENKTDRVMGELLESVLSKNADGKVESLIAQRAENLNSGNLTVKNHIVNAIGNYGQNFSQESRTKLTNIFKNFLKDLDDKNLTKEEIKEVDLKLINRKKEALRKSILKVGAILDMELLAETLNFVNDMATPYEDLYQIAKKYRDNDKFKSAILKKLSETNNPNLVKDVLRAVLAIKDNIQNWEEIVLENLKKYQIVDGDLIVDMEKLGVYDEDMLIDFFREGREWQLEFIREFILNNPEKLNSWTNFRDEVIKVLKFDPKSIINSYDARNVAAKKELIFKLIIDLEKKDLVKYCVENFKILEDSDLKKMTLFIIIKLGKEDLMLDLKEYLSRNEEDARFFRRFWRTMQSREWKFFY
;
A
#
# COMPACT_ATOMS: atom_id res chain seq x y z
N MET A 1 -1.14 -52.49 1.17
CA MET A 1 -0.52 -51.15 1.15
C MET A 1 -1.46 -50.20 1.87
N SER A 2 -1.02 -49.56 2.95
CA SER A 2 -1.86 -48.66 3.74
C SER A 2 -2.20 -47.38 2.96
N TYR A 3 -3.29 -46.69 3.33
CA TYR A 3 -3.66 -45.39 2.74
C TYR A 3 -2.50 -44.38 2.80
N LYS A 4 -1.77 -44.38 3.93
CA LYS A 4 -0.59 -43.54 4.17
C LYS A 4 0.56 -43.87 3.19
N GLU A 5 0.86 -45.14 2.97
CA GLU A 5 1.89 -45.57 2.00
C GLU A 5 1.57 -45.13 0.57
N LYS A 6 0.30 -45.21 0.16
CA LYS A 6 -0.14 -44.77 -1.17
C LYS A 6 0.07 -43.26 -1.36
N LYS A 7 -0.26 -42.45 -0.33
CA LYS A 7 -0.05 -40.99 -0.34
C LYS A 7 1.44 -40.65 -0.36
N LEU A 8 2.25 -41.30 0.46
CA LEU A 8 3.71 -41.12 0.51
C LEU A 8 4.35 -41.38 -0.86
N ARG A 9 3.93 -42.43 -1.58
CA ARG A 9 4.46 -42.74 -2.91
C ARG A 9 4.20 -41.60 -3.90
N LYS A 10 3.01 -40.98 -3.87
CA LYS A 10 2.66 -39.86 -4.74
C LYS A 10 3.46 -38.59 -4.41
N PHE A 11 3.52 -38.21 -3.14
CA PHE A 11 4.27 -37.02 -2.72
C PHE A 11 5.79 -37.12 -2.94
N LYS A 12 6.36 -38.33 -3.00
CA LYS A 12 7.78 -38.52 -3.35
C LYS A 12 8.10 -38.24 -4.82
N GLN A 13 7.12 -38.41 -5.72
CA GLN A 13 7.35 -38.26 -7.16
C GLN A 13 7.67 -36.81 -7.50
N THR A 14 6.88 -35.87 -6.96
CA THR A 14 6.95 -34.47 -7.35
C THR A 14 6.46 -33.54 -6.24
N TYR A 15 6.72 -32.25 -6.39
CA TYR A 15 6.29 -31.21 -5.46
C TYR A 15 5.72 -30.03 -6.23
N SER A 16 4.59 -29.48 -5.74
CA SER A 16 4.05 -28.21 -6.23
C SER A 16 3.45 -27.42 -5.08
N PRO A 17 3.82 -26.14 -4.91
CA PRO A 17 3.23 -25.30 -3.88
C PRO A 17 1.81 -24.82 -4.23
N ILE A 18 1.38 -24.96 -5.49
CA ILE A 18 0.10 -24.46 -6.02
C ILE A 18 -0.59 -25.50 -6.92
N GLY A 19 -1.92 -25.43 -7.00
CA GLY A 19 -2.75 -26.37 -7.75
C GLY A 19 -2.92 -26.06 -9.25
N PHE A 20 -2.15 -25.12 -9.79
CA PHE A 20 -2.21 -24.72 -11.20
C PHE A 20 -0.80 -24.43 -11.73
N GLY A 21 -0.57 -24.74 -13.01
CA GLY A 21 0.75 -24.60 -13.63
C GLY A 21 0.91 -25.49 -14.87
N PRO A 22 2.07 -25.42 -15.54
CA PRO A 22 2.34 -26.12 -16.80
C PRO A 22 2.48 -27.65 -16.62
N ASN A 23 2.69 -28.14 -15.39
CA ASN A 23 2.85 -29.56 -15.11
C ASN A 23 1.55 -30.15 -14.54
N GLU A 24 0.78 -30.84 -15.39
CA GLU A 24 -0.52 -31.41 -15.03
C GLU A 24 -0.43 -32.47 -13.92
N GLU A 25 0.62 -33.30 -13.92
CA GLU A 25 0.80 -34.34 -12.90
C GLU A 25 1.03 -33.74 -11.51
N GLN A 26 1.82 -32.67 -11.43
CA GLN A 26 2.03 -31.88 -10.21
C GLN A 26 0.73 -31.26 -9.69
N ASN A 27 -0.04 -30.63 -10.57
CA ASN A 27 -1.33 -30.02 -10.22
C ASN A 27 -2.32 -31.08 -9.73
N LYS A 28 -2.33 -32.24 -10.37
CA LYS A 28 -3.18 -33.37 -9.98
C LYS A 28 -2.86 -33.86 -8.58
N ILE A 29 -1.57 -34.03 -8.26
CA ILE A 29 -1.14 -34.42 -6.91
C ILE A 29 -1.52 -33.36 -5.88
N TYR A 30 -1.38 -32.06 -6.20
CA TYR A 30 -1.84 -30.99 -5.31
C TYR A 30 -3.36 -31.06 -5.06
N ASN A 31 -4.16 -31.08 -6.12
CA ASN A 31 -5.62 -30.95 -6.04
C ASN A 31 -6.31 -32.21 -5.53
N GLU A 32 -5.85 -33.40 -5.94
CA GLU A 32 -6.49 -34.68 -5.60
C GLU A 32 -5.90 -35.34 -4.35
N GLU A 33 -4.64 -35.05 -4.01
CA GLU A 33 -3.96 -35.73 -2.90
C GLU A 33 -3.70 -34.83 -1.70
N PHE A 34 -3.13 -33.65 -1.91
CA PHE A 34 -2.74 -32.73 -0.85
C PHE A 34 -3.92 -31.92 -0.30
N LYS A 35 -4.66 -31.22 -1.16
CA LYS A 35 -5.77 -30.35 -0.76
C LYS A 35 -6.83 -31.08 0.09
N PRO A 36 -7.26 -32.31 -0.23
CA PRO A 36 -8.22 -33.03 0.62
C PRO A 36 -7.70 -33.36 2.03
N LEU A 37 -6.39 -33.46 2.24
CA LEU A 37 -5.80 -33.66 3.57
C LEU A 37 -5.76 -32.35 4.37
N VAL A 38 -5.48 -31.24 3.70
CA VAL A 38 -5.57 -29.88 4.28
C VAL A 38 -7.01 -29.55 4.67
N ASP A 39 -7.98 -29.81 3.79
CA ASP A 39 -9.39 -29.53 4.03
C ASP A 39 -9.95 -30.30 5.24
N ARG A 40 -9.42 -31.52 5.49
CA ARG A 40 -9.72 -32.32 6.68
C ARG A 40 -9.01 -31.83 7.95
N LYS A 41 -8.12 -30.85 7.85
CA LYS A 41 -7.28 -30.31 8.93
C LYS A 41 -6.44 -31.39 9.64
N ASP A 42 -5.95 -32.39 8.89
CA ASP A 42 -5.17 -33.52 9.40
C ASP A 42 -3.71 -33.13 9.72
N LEU A 43 -3.53 -32.36 10.80
CA LEU A 43 -2.22 -31.84 11.19
C LEU A 43 -1.24 -32.96 11.55
N ASN A 44 -1.70 -34.04 12.21
CA ASN A 44 -0.83 -35.14 12.63
C ASN A 44 -0.24 -35.88 11.42
N PHE A 45 -1.03 -36.07 10.35
CA PHE A 45 -0.49 -36.62 9.11
C PHE A 45 0.69 -35.79 8.58
N PHE A 46 0.56 -34.47 8.54
CA PHE A 46 1.63 -33.62 8.03
C PHE A 46 2.84 -33.55 8.98
N ILE A 47 2.63 -33.56 10.30
CA ILE A 47 3.72 -33.68 11.27
C ILE A 47 4.51 -34.99 11.05
N GLU A 48 3.82 -36.13 10.97
CA GLU A 48 4.45 -37.43 10.72
C GLU A 48 5.09 -37.53 9.33
N LEU A 49 4.60 -36.76 8.36
CA LEU A 49 5.18 -36.69 7.02
C LEU A 49 6.56 -36.02 7.02
N TYR A 50 6.81 -35.11 7.97
CA TYR A 50 8.08 -34.37 8.08
C TYR A 50 9.25 -35.26 8.52
N ASP A 51 8.98 -36.32 9.28
CA ASP A 51 9.98 -37.28 9.78
C ASP A 51 10.66 -38.08 8.64
N SER A 52 10.27 -37.85 7.37
CA SER A 52 10.93 -38.47 6.23
C SER A 52 12.22 -37.74 5.83
N GLU A 53 13.26 -38.52 5.50
CA GLU A 53 14.49 -38.02 4.86
C GLU A 53 14.28 -37.40 3.46
N ASN A 54 13.11 -37.61 2.83
CA ASN A 54 12.86 -37.09 1.49
C ASN A 54 12.47 -35.60 1.53
N VAL A 55 13.29 -34.75 0.89
CA VAL A 55 13.09 -33.29 0.87
C VAL A 55 11.72 -32.85 0.31
N LYS A 56 11.17 -33.55 -0.71
CA LYS A 56 9.83 -33.24 -1.25
C LYS A 56 8.74 -33.55 -0.23
N LEU A 57 8.91 -34.62 0.55
CA LEU A 57 7.97 -34.95 1.64
C LEU A 57 8.02 -33.90 2.75
N LYS A 58 9.22 -33.44 3.14
CA LYS A 58 9.37 -32.30 4.06
C LYS A 58 8.70 -31.03 3.51
N ALA A 59 8.83 -30.75 2.20
CA ALA A 59 8.19 -29.61 1.56
C ALA A 59 6.65 -29.71 1.55
N TRP A 60 6.09 -30.87 1.21
CA TRP A 60 4.66 -31.14 1.29
C TRP A 60 4.14 -31.05 2.73
N SER A 61 4.90 -31.59 3.69
CA SER A 61 4.60 -31.53 5.10
C SER A 61 4.44 -30.10 5.59
N PHE A 62 5.46 -29.27 5.40
CA PHE A 62 5.41 -27.90 5.91
C PHE A 62 4.37 -27.04 5.19
N LEU A 63 4.14 -27.27 3.89
CA LEU A 63 3.03 -26.65 3.15
C LEU A 63 1.67 -26.97 3.79
N GLY A 64 1.44 -28.24 4.16
CA GLY A 64 0.21 -28.68 4.82
C GLY A 64 0.04 -28.09 6.21
N ILE A 65 1.11 -28.10 7.01
CA ILE A 65 1.15 -27.46 8.34
C ILE A 65 0.77 -25.98 8.21
N HIS A 66 1.40 -25.25 7.29
CA HIS A 66 1.10 -23.83 7.06
C HIS A 66 -0.35 -23.60 6.67
N HIS A 67 -0.88 -24.33 5.68
CA HIS A 67 -2.26 -24.15 5.23
C HIS A 67 -3.27 -24.39 6.37
N ILE A 68 -3.02 -25.38 7.22
CA ILE A 68 -3.88 -25.72 8.34
C ILE A 68 -3.80 -24.69 9.48
N LEU A 69 -2.62 -24.11 9.71
CA LEU A 69 -2.34 -23.21 10.84
C LEU A 69 -2.37 -21.72 10.48
N LYS A 70 -2.60 -21.36 9.22
CA LYS A 70 -2.78 -19.97 8.77
C LYS A 70 -4.04 -19.33 9.36
N GLU A 71 -5.08 -20.12 9.62
CA GLU A 71 -6.29 -19.67 10.32
C GLU A 71 -6.12 -19.77 11.84
N PRO A 72 -6.56 -18.76 12.62
CA PRO A 72 -6.51 -18.80 14.07
C PRO A 72 -7.23 -20.04 14.61
N ARG A 73 -6.50 -20.92 15.30
CA ARG A 73 -7.04 -22.13 15.93
C ARG A 73 -6.29 -22.45 17.20
N THR A 74 -6.97 -23.09 18.14
CA THR A 74 -6.33 -23.69 19.31
C THR A 74 -5.55 -24.93 18.87
N ILE A 75 -4.23 -24.94 19.11
CA ILE A 75 -3.36 -26.09 18.88
C ILE A 75 -3.01 -26.73 20.22
N LYS A 76 -2.94 -28.07 20.28
CA LYS A 76 -2.53 -28.76 21.50
C LYS A 76 -1.04 -28.52 21.74
N GLU A 77 -0.61 -28.39 22.99
CA GLU A 77 0.79 -28.09 23.31
C GLU A 77 1.77 -29.11 22.72
N LYS A 78 1.43 -30.40 22.74
CA LYS A 78 2.25 -31.46 22.10
C LYS A 78 2.40 -31.28 20.60
N GLU A 79 1.34 -30.87 19.90
CA GLU A 79 1.39 -30.61 18.45
C GLU A 79 2.21 -29.34 18.18
N LYS A 80 2.02 -28.30 18.99
CA LYS A 80 2.79 -27.06 18.94
C LYS A 80 4.29 -27.31 19.10
N SER A 81 4.71 -28.10 20.09
CA SER A 81 6.13 -28.43 20.29
C SER A 81 6.72 -29.13 19.07
N LYS A 82 5.99 -30.09 18.46
CA LYS A 82 6.44 -30.75 17.24
C LYS A 82 6.54 -29.81 16.05
N VAL A 83 5.58 -28.90 15.87
CA VAL A 83 5.66 -27.88 14.81
C VAL A 83 6.86 -26.96 15.03
N GLN A 84 7.17 -26.61 16.28
CA GLN A 84 8.37 -25.83 16.60
C GLN A 84 9.67 -26.56 16.26
N GLU A 85 9.76 -27.86 16.52
CA GLU A 85 10.90 -28.70 16.11
C GLU A 85 11.02 -28.75 14.58
N ILE A 86 9.90 -28.89 13.87
CA ILE A 86 9.85 -28.85 12.40
C ILE A 86 10.35 -27.51 11.86
N ILE A 87 9.90 -26.38 12.41
CA ILE A 87 10.37 -25.05 11.99
C ILE A 87 11.89 -24.94 12.20
N LYS A 88 12.40 -25.42 13.33
CA LYS A 88 13.84 -25.40 13.61
C LYS A 88 14.64 -26.21 12.58
N ASP A 89 14.26 -27.47 12.33
CA ASP A 89 14.90 -28.30 11.28
C ASP A 89 14.80 -27.65 9.91
N LEU A 90 13.63 -27.09 9.57
CA LEU A 90 13.37 -26.43 8.30
C LEU A 90 14.34 -25.26 8.05
N LEU A 91 14.58 -24.42 9.06
CA LEU A 91 15.46 -23.26 8.94
C LEU A 91 16.94 -23.65 8.78
N ASP A 92 17.35 -24.78 9.35
CA ASP A 92 18.67 -25.38 9.18
C ASP A 92 18.80 -26.23 7.89
N ASN A 93 17.69 -26.46 7.16
CA ASN A 93 17.66 -27.34 6.01
C ASN A 93 18.05 -26.65 4.69
N HIS A 94 19.28 -26.90 4.25
CA HIS A 94 19.84 -26.40 3.00
C HIS A 94 19.60 -27.31 1.78
N SER A 95 18.79 -28.36 1.92
CA SER A 95 18.50 -29.28 0.81
C SER A 95 17.77 -28.54 -0.31
N LYS A 96 18.17 -28.82 -1.55
CA LYS A 96 17.55 -28.21 -2.73
C LYS A 96 16.19 -28.83 -3.01
N ILE A 97 15.26 -28.00 -3.45
CA ILE A 97 13.99 -28.40 -4.01
C ILE A 97 13.81 -27.77 -5.39
N GLU A 98 13.06 -28.47 -6.23
CA GLU A 98 12.74 -28.06 -7.59
C GLU A 98 11.23 -28.12 -7.76
N TYR A 99 10.63 -27.06 -8.30
CA TYR A 99 9.18 -26.96 -8.53
C TYR A 99 8.87 -25.97 -9.64
N TYR A 100 7.64 -25.97 -10.15
CA TYR A 100 7.20 -24.97 -11.13
C TYR A 100 6.52 -23.78 -10.43
N GLY A 101 7.08 -22.58 -10.63
CA GLY A 101 6.49 -21.30 -10.25
C GLY A 101 5.95 -20.61 -11.50
N GLY A 102 4.63 -20.64 -11.69
CA GLY A 102 4.04 -20.20 -12.96
C GLY A 102 4.52 -21.09 -14.11
N SER A 103 4.97 -20.48 -15.21
CA SER A 103 5.46 -21.19 -16.41
C SER A 103 6.94 -21.63 -16.34
N SER A 104 7.63 -21.40 -15.22
CA SER A 104 9.07 -21.61 -15.11
C SER A 104 9.44 -22.58 -13.98
N GLU A 105 10.45 -23.42 -14.22
CA GLU A 105 11.05 -24.25 -13.17
C GLU A 105 11.92 -23.38 -12.25
N GLN A 106 11.76 -23.56 -10.95
CA GLN A 106 12.43 -22.84 -9.88
C GLN A 106 13.27 -23.80 -9.07
N LYS A 107 14.50 -23.40 -8.72
CA LYS A 107 15.42 -24.18 -7.87
C LYS A 107 15.84 -23.31 -6.68
N THR A 108 15.58 -23.79 -5.47
CA THR A 108 15.86 -23.07 -4.23
C THR A 108 16.11 -24.07 -3.09
N THR A 109 16.47 -23.60 -1.90
CA THR A 109 16.56 -24.45 -0.71
C THR A 109 15.20 -24.59 -0.03
N LEU A 110 15.02 -25.68 0.72
CA LEU A 110 13.79 -25.93 1.46
C LEU A 110 13.46 -24.77 2.43
N ARG A 111 14.48 -24.26 3.12
CA ARG A 111 14.37 -23.10 4.03
C ARG A 111 13.91 -21.83 3.32
N GLU A 112 14.49 -21.48 2.17
CA GLU A 112 14.17 -20.25 1.43
C GLU A 112 12.76 -20.32 0.84
N HIS A 113 12.38 -21.47 0.31
CA HIS A 113 11.05 -21.69 -0.25
C HIS A 113 9.92 -21.53 0.77
N HIS A 114 10.15 -21.97 2.00
CA HIS A 114 9.14 -21.96 3.06
C HIS A 114 9.26 -20.78 4.03
N LEU A 115 10.28 -19.93 3.89
CA LEU A 115 10.50 -18.76 4.73
C LEU A 115 9.27 -17.87 4.87
N GLY A 116 8.65 -17.48 3.75
CA GLY A 116 7.43 -16.67 3.78
C GLY A 116 6.30 -17.33 4.58
N ARG A 117 6.19 -18.66 4.52
CA ARG A 117 5.19 -19.42 5.29
C ARG A 117 5.50 -19.45 6.78
N VAL A 118 6.79 -19.52 7.15
CA VAL A 118 7.20 -19.34 8.55
C VAL A 118 6.81 -17.95 9.04
N CYS A 119 7.06 -16.90 8.23
CA CYS A 119 6.73 -15.52 8.58
C CYS A 119 5.22 -15.24 8.70
N GLU A 120 4.38 -16.01 8.00
CA GLU A 120 2.92 -15.88 8.05
C GLU A 120 2.26 -16.61 9.24
N LEU A 121 2.96 -17.54 9.89
CA LEU A 121 2.41 -18.29 11.02
C LEU A 121 2.37 -17.46 12.31
N ASP A 122 1.43 -17.80 13.18
CA ASP A 122 1.24 -17.15 14.48
C ASP A 122 2.53 -17.14 15.33
N THR A 123 2.84 -15.97 15.91
CA THR A 123 4.06 -15.76 16.70
C THR A 123 4.20 -16.69 17.90
N SER A 124 3.09 -17.18 18.48
CA SER A 124 3.13 -18.15 19.57
C SER A 124 3.75 -19.49 19.15
N ILE A 125 3.73 -19.80 17.85
CA ILE A 125 4.33 -20.99 17.25
C ILE A 125 5.76 -20.67 16.81
N THR A 126 5.96 -19.56 16.10
CA THR A 126 7.21 -19.29 15.38
C THR A 126 8.30 -18.63 16.23
N PHE A 127 7.95 -17.87 17.27
CA PHE A 127 8.90 -17.02 17.98
C PHE A 127 10.09 -17.80 18.55
N LYS A 128 9.84 -18.85 19.34
CA LYS A 128 10.90 -19.63 20.00
C LYS A 128 11.88 -20.29 19.01
N PRO A 129 11.43 -21.09 18.01
CA PRO A 129 12.36 -21.73 17.08
C PRO A 129 13.11 -20.72 16.22
N VAL A 130 12.46 -19.61 15.80
CA VAL A 130 13.11 -18.55 15.03
C VAL A 130 14.16 -17.82 15.88
N TYR A 131 13.86 -17.51 17.15
CA TYR A 131 14.80 -16.87 18.05
C TYR A 131 16.04 -17.74 18.27
N GLU A 132 15.86 -19.04 18.55
CA GLU A 132 16.97 -19.99 18.71
C GLU A 132 17.82 -20.08 17.45
N TYR A 133 17.18 -20.19 16.27
CA TYR A 133 17.87 -20.21 14.98
C TYR A 133 18.72 -18.95 14.78
N VAL A 134 18.10 -17.77 14.85
CA VAL A 134 18.80 -16.51 14.61
C VAL A 134 19.89 -16.27 15.66
N ARG A 135 19.69 -16.66 16.92
CA ARG A 135 20.72 -16.55 17.96
C ARG A 135 21.94 -17.43 17.68
N ASN A 136 21.73 -18.65 17.19
CA ASN A 136 22.80 -19.63 16.99
C ASN A 136 23.61 -19.43 15.69
N LEU A 137 23.23 -18.50 14.81
CA LEU A 137 24.03 -18.18 13.62
C LEU A 137 25.37 -17.54 14.01
N GLU A 138 26.47 -18.29 13.86
CA GLU A 138 27.84 -17.81 14.12
C GLU A 138 28.29 -16.80 13.06
N ASN A 139 28.01 -15.51 13.27
CA ASN A 139 28.34 -14.38 12.37
C ASN A 139 27.88 -14.51 10.90
N LYS A 140 27.16 -15.60 10.55
CA LYS A 140 26.57 -15.82 9.24
C LYS A 140 25.33 -14.94 9.10
N THR A 141 25.40 -13.95 8.22
CA THR A 141 24.27 -13.10 7.87
C THR A 141 23.79 -13.45 6.47
N ASP A 142 22.58 -13.97 6.36
CA ASP A 142 21.93 -14.22 5.07
C ASP A 142 20.53 -13.58 5.01
N ARG A 143 19.90 -13.70 3.84
CA ARG A 143 18.58 -13.14 3.58
C ARG A 143 17.50 -13.74 4.49
N VAL A 144 17.57 -15.05 4.75
CA VAL A 144 16.61 -15.78 5.59
C VAL A 144 16.61 -15.20 7.00
N MET A 145 17.78 -15.01 7.60
CA MET A 145 17.94 -14.39 8.90
C MET A 145 17.34 -12.97 8.95
N GLY A 146 17.63 -12.15 7.94
CA GLY A 146 17.08 -10.78 7.86
C GLY A 146 15.55 -10.76 7.84
N GLU A 147 14.93 -11.56 6.96
CA GLU A 147 13.46 -11.64 6.86
C GLU A 147 12.81 -12.15 8.15
N LEU A 148 13.44 -13.11 8.84
CA LEU A 148 12.94 -13.63 10.13
C LEU A 148 13.03 -12.58 11.25
N LEU A 149 14.11 -11.78 11.30
CA LEU A 149 14.21 -10.67 12.24
C LEU A 149 13.10 -9.64 12.00
N GLU A 150 12.89 -9.24 10.75
CA GLU A 150 11.87 -8.25 10.38
C GLU A 150 10.44 -8.76 10.59
N SER A 151 10.15 -9.98 10.16
CA SER A 151 8.76 -10.43 10.03
C SER A 151 8.24 -11.18 11.25
N VAL A 152 9.13 -11.77 12.05
CA VAL A 152 8.78 -12.61 13.21
C VAL A 152 9.28 -11.98 14.51
N LEU A 153 10.59 -11.78 14.66
CA LEU A 153 11.17 -11.44 15.96
C LEU A 153 10.87 -10.00 16.38
N SER A 154 11.03 -9.02 15.48
CA SER A 154 10.83 -7.61 15.80
C SER A 154 9.38 -7.22 16.14
N LYS A 155 8.40 -8.09 15.87
CA LYS A 155 7.00 -7.88 16.26
C LYS A 155 6.68 -8.35 17.68
N ASN A 156 7.66 -8.92 18.38
CA ASN A 156 7.52 -9.39 19.76
C ASN A 156 8.26 -8.45 20.72
N ALA A 157 7.66 -8.14 21.86
CA ALA A 157 8.20 -7.22 22.87
C ALA A 157 9.19 -7.87 23.87
N ASP A 158 9.64 -9.11 23.64
CA ASP A 158 10.64 -9.77 24.48
C ASP A 158 11.99 -9.02 24.42
N GLY A 159 12.47 -8.54 25.57
CA GLY A 159 13.72 -7.77 25.69
C GLY A 159 14.97 -8.47 25.15
N LYS A 160 14.97 -9.81 25.03
CA LYS A 160 16.08 -10.54 24.41
C LYS A 160 16.21 -10.26 22.91
N VAL A 161 15.11 -9.87 22.25
CA VAL A 161 15.10 -9.51 20.83
C VAL A 161 15.91 -8.25 20.57
N GLU A 162 15.87 -7.27 21.48
CA GLU A 162 16.64 -6.03 21.38
C GLU A 162 18.14 -6.30 21.18
N SER A 163 18.71 -7.07 22.10
CA SER A 163 20.14 -7.42 22.08
C SER A 163 20.52 -8.20 20.82
N LEU A 164 19.63 -9.07 20.35
CA LEU A 164 19.84 -9.87 19.15
C LEU A 164 19.82 -9.00 17.88
N ILE A 165 18.85 -8.08 17.75
CA ILE A 165 18.80 -7.15 16.60
C ILE A 165 20.05 -6.27 16.58
N ALA A 166 20.45 -5.69 17.71
CA ALA A 166 21.63 -4.84 17.81
C ALA A 166 22.91 -5.60 17.42
N GLN A 167 23.12 -6.80 18.00
CA GLN A 167 24.27 -7.65 17.67
C GLN A 167 24.29 -8.03 16.18
N ARG A 168 23.14 -8.32 15.58
CA ARG A 168 23.05 -8.67 14.15
C ARG A 168 23.31 -7.47 13.26
N ALA A 169 22.92 -6.26 13.67
CA ALA A 169 23.20 -5.03 12.94
C ALA A 169 24.70 -4.68 12.93
N GLU A 170 25.41 -4.90 14.06
CA GLU A 170 26.85 -4.64 14.19
C GLU A 170 27.72 -5.55 13.31
N ASN A 171 27.31 -6.81 13.13
CA ASN A 171 28.10 -7.82 12.43
C ASN A 171 27.86 -7.88 10.91
N LEU A 172 27.16 -6.90 10.32
CA LEU A 172 26.87 -6.89 8.89
C LEU A 172 28.05 -6.38 8.05
N ASN A 173 28.41 -7.16 7.03
CA ASN A 173 29.37 -6.74 6.00
C ASN A 173 28.81 -5.57 5.16
N SER A 174 29.71 -4.69 4.68
CA SER A 174 29.36 -3.45 3.97
C SER A 174 28.50 -3.65 2.71
N GLY A 175 28.64 -4.78 2.01
CA GLY A 175 27.97 -5.06 0.73
C GLY A 175 26.55 -5.65 0.79
N ASN A 176 26.04 -6.08 1.94
CA ASN A 176 24.75 -6.82 1.98
C ASN A 176 23.52 -5.91 2.14
N LEU A 177 23.21 -5.13 1.09
CA LEU A 177 22.13 -4.13 1.09
C LEU A 177 20.74 -4.69 1.45
N THR A 178 20.44 -5.91 1.01
CA THR A 178 19.12 -6.53 1.23
C THR A 178 18.94 -6.88 2.71
N VAL A 179 19.94 -7.52 3.32
CA VAL A 179 19.90 -7.87 4.75
C VAL A 179 19.94 -6.62 5.63
N LYS A 180 20.75 -5.61 5.26
CA LYS A 180 20.75 -4.30 5.94
C LYS A 180 19.33 -3.70 5.96
N ASN A 181 18.60 -3.74 4.84
CA ASN A 181 17.24 -3.22 4.79
C ASN A 181 16.28 -3.98 5.71
N HIS A 182 16.34 -5.31 5.72
CA HIS A 182 15.53 -6.11 6.65
C HIS A 182 15.85 -5.80 8.12
N ILE A 183 17.13 -5.59 8.46
CA ILE A 183 17.53 -5.25 9.83
C ILE A 183 17.06 -3.83 10.21
N VAL A 184 17.16 -2.86 9.32
CA VAL A 184 16.62 -1.50 9.55
C VAL A 184 15.12 -1.55 9.79
N ASN A 185 14.39 -2.32 8.98
CA ASN A 185 12.95 -2.53 9.18
C ASN A 185 12.65 -3.26 10.49
N ALA A 186 13.44 -4.27 10.87
CA ALA A 186 13.31 -4.95 12.15
C ALA A 186 13.51 -3.99 13.34
N ILE A 187 14.49 -3.08 13.23
CA ILE A 187 14.70 -2.02 14.22
C ILE A 187 13.47 -1.09 14.29
N GLY A 188 12.93 -0.68 13.13
CA GLY A 188 11.71 0.13 13.06
C GLY A 188 10.50 -0.56 13.69
N ASN A 189 10.30 -1.85 13.41
CA ASN A 189 9.18 -2.65 13.94
C ASN A 189 9.27 -2.85 15.46
N TYR A 190 10.47 -3.13 15.99
CA TYR A 190 10.67 -3.30 17.43
C TYR A 190 10.46 -1.97 18.18
N GLY A 191 10.68 -0.84 17.49
CA GLY A 191 10.06 0.43 17.85
C GLY A 191 10.56 1.04 19.17
N GLN A 192 9.63 1.62 19.94
CA GLN A 192 9.94 2.30 21.21
C GLN A 192 10.48 1.36 22.30
N ASN A 193 10.42 0.05 22.13
CA ASN A 193 10.97 -0.93 23.07
C ASN A 193 12.50 -0.88 23.17
N PHE A 194 13.20 -0.22 22.23
CA PHE A 194 14.63 0.01 22.37
C PHE A 194 14.94 0.95 23.54
N SER A 195 15.87 0.51 24.39
CA SER A 195 16.50 1.35 25.40
C SER A 195 17.28 2.51 24.78
N GLN A 196 17.50 3.57 25.55
CA GLN A 196 18.26 4.73 25.09
C GLN A 196 19.70 4.34 24.69
N GLU A 197 20.34 3.43 25.44
CA GLU A 197 21.68 2.95 25.15
C GLU A 197 21.74 2.23 23.79
N SER A 198 20.79 1.34 23.51
CA SER A 198 20.69 0.67 22.22
C SER A 198 20.43 1.67 21.09
N ARG A 199 19.60 2.70 21.29
CA ARG A 199 19.38 3.75 20.27
C ARG A 199 20.67 4.48 19.92
N THR A 200 21.51 4.81 20.90
CA THR A 200 22.82 5.44 20.64
C THR A 200 23.74 4.51 19.84
N LYS A 201 23.79 3.22 20.19
CA LYS A 201 24.57 2.22 19.44
C LYS A 201 24.07 2.08 18.00
N LEU A 202 22.76 1.91 17.82
CA LEU A 202 22.11 1.79 16.51
C LEU A 202 22.28 3.07 15.66
N THR A 203 22.31 4.25 16.27
CA THR A 203 22.59 5.51 15.57
C THR A 203 23.95 5.46 14.87
N ASN A 204 24.98 4.98 15.56
CA ASN A 204 26.32 4.84 14.95
C ASN A 204 26.34 3.79 13.83
N ILE A 205 25.59 2.70 13.98
CA ILE A 205 25.43 1.69 12.92
C ILE A 205 24.74 2.30 11.69
N PHE A 206 23.69 3.09 11.89
CA PHE A 206 22.98 3.76 10.79
C PHE A 206 23.88 4.79 10.08
N LYS A 207 24.68 5.57 10.82
CA LYS A 207 25.69 6.46 10.23
C LYS A 207 26.70 5.69 9.38
N ASN A 208 27.18 4.56 9.88
CA ASN A 208 28.11 3.70 9.12
C ASN A 208 27.44 3.12 7.87
N PHE A 209 26.20 2.65 7.97
CA PHE A 209 25.46 2.16 6.81
C PHE A 209 25.27 3.25 5.75
N LEU A 210 24.91 4.47 6.15
CA LEU A 210 24.76 5.60 5.22
C LEU A 210 26.09 5.94 4.54
N LYS A 211 27.18 5.97 5.30
CA LYS A 211 28.54 6.19 4.77
C LYS A 211 28.94 5.11 3.76
N ASP A 212 28.63 3.84 4.03
CA ASP A 212 28.90 2.73 3.10
C ASP A 212 28.15 2.91 1.77
N LEU A 213 26.94 3.49 1.78
CA LEU A 213 26.16 3.70 0.56
C LEU A 213 26.83 4.70 -0.39
N ASP A 214 27.52 5.69 0.16
CA ASP A 214 28.24 6.73 -0.57
C ASP A 214 29.62 6.27 -1.10
N ASP A 215 30.13 5.13 -0.62
CA ASP A 215 31.41 4.60 -1.09
C ASP A 215 31.29 4.05 -2.54
N LYS A 216 32.07 4.68 -3.43
CA LYS A 216 32.18 4.36 -4.86
C LYS A 216 32.96 3.07 -5.12
N ASN A 217 33.58 2.46 -4.11
CA ASN A 217 34.32 1.20 -4.28
C ASN A 217 33.43 -0.04 -4.36
N LEU A 218 32.14 0.06 -4.01
CA LEU A 218 31.15 -1.03 -4.15
C LEU A 218 30.85 -1.41 -5.62
N THR A 219 31.30 -0.62 -6.59
CA THR A 219 30.97 -0.77 -8.02
C THR A 219 32.14 -1.28 -8.89
N LYS A 220 33.22 -1.81 -8.30
CA LYS A 220 34.46 -2.14 -9.03
C LYS A 220 34.58 -3.56 -9.60
N GLU A 221 33.63 -4.44 -9.37
CA GLU A 221 33.54 -5.70 -10.14
C GLU A 221 32.62 -5.46 -11.35
N GLU A 222 32.88 -6.11 -12.48
CA GLU A 222 32.25 -5.88 -13.79
C GLU A 222 30.73 -6.10 -13.78
N ILE A 223 30.01 -5.14 -13.22
CA ILE A 223 28.56 -5.11 -13.06
C ILE A 223 27.98 -4.57 -14.37
N LYS A 224 27.17 -5.39 -15.06
CA LYS A 224 26.43 -4.96 -16.27
C LYS A 224 25.53 -3.75 -15.92
N GLU A 225 25.23 -2.89 -16.89
CA GLU A 225 24.43 -1.66 -16.65
C GLU A 225 23.08 -1.93 -15.93
N VAL A 226 22.46 -3.09 -16.20
CA VAL A 226 21.22 -3.55 -15.55
C VAL A 226 21.42 -3.78 -14.05
N ASP A 227 22.56 -4.32 -13.65
CA ASP A 227 22.89 -4.61 -12.26
C ASP A 227 23.23 -3.32 -11.48
N LEU A 228 23.84 -2.31 -12.14
CA LEU A 228 24.08 -0.99 -11.53
C LEU A 228 22.77 -0.26 -11.19
N LYS A 229 21.80 -0.24 -12.11
CA LYS A 229 20.48 0.37 -11.86
C LYS A 229 19.77 -0.31 -10.68
N LEU A 230 19.83 -1.64 -10.60
CA LEU A 230 19.25 -2.40 -9.49
C LEU A 230 19.95 -2.09 -8.16
N ILE A 231 21.29 -2.05 -8.14
CA ILE A 231 22.07 -1.72 -6.95
C ILE A 231 21.74 -0.31 -6.47
N ASN A 232 21.70 0.68 -7.36
CA ASN A 232 21.37 2.07 -6.99
C ASN A 232 19.97 2.18 -6.40
N ARG A 233 18.98 1.46 -6.96
CA ARG A 233 17.63 1.37 -6.36
C ARG A 233 17.66 0.78 -4.95
N LYS A 234 18.43 -0.29 -4.72
CA LYS A 234 18.59 -0.88 -3.38
C LYS A 234 19.28 0.07 -2.40
N LYS A 235 20.30 0.81 -2.85
CA LYS A 235 20.97 1.85 -2.04
C LYS A 235 20.00 2.95 -1.65
N GLU A 236 19.22 3.47 -2.60
CA GLU A 236 18.21 4.51 -2.35
C GLU A 236 17.13 4.02 -1.39
N ALA A 237 16.61 2.81 -1.58
CA ALA A 237 15.63 2.20 -0.69
C ALA A 237 16.16 2.05 0.74
N LEU A 238 17.39 1.56 0.90
CA LEU A 238 18.03 1.42 2.21
C LEU A 238 18.25 2.79 2.87
N ARG A 239 18.72 3.81 2.13
CA ARG A 239 18.88 5.17 2.64
C ARG A 239 17.55 5.74 3.15
N LYS A 240 16.49 5.62 2.35
CA LYS A 240 15.13 6.05 2.71
C LYS A 240 14.62 5.32 3.96
N SER A 241 14.85 4.01 4.07
CA SER A 241 14.46 3.24 5.26
C SER A 241 15.23 3.68 6.51
N ILE A 242 16.55 3.87 6.42
CA ILE A 242 17.40 4.32 7.54
C ILE A 242 16.92 5.67 8.08
N LEU A 243 16.69 6.65 7.21
CA LEU A 243 16.28 7.99 7.63
C LEU A 243 14.87 8.01 8.23
N LYS A 244 13.94 7.23 7.67
CA LYS A 244 12.60 7.03 8.24
C LYS A 244 12.67 6.43 9.64
N VAL A 245 13.31 5.27 9.78
CA VAL A 245 13.41 4.56 11.07
C VAL A 245 14.17 5.39 12.09
N GLY A 246 15.25 6.04 11.67
CA GLY A 246 15.99 6.97 12.52
C GLY A 246 15.14 8.16 12.97
N ALA A 247 14.20 8.63 12.16
CA ALA A 247 13.25 9.65 12.56
C ALA A 247 12.25 9.13 13.61
N ILE A 248 11.64 7.97 13.37
CA ILE A 248 10.67 7.35 14.28
C ILE A 248 11.29 7.07 15.67
N LEU A 249 12.56 6.66 15.70
CA LEU A 249 13.27 6.27 16.92
C LEU A 249 14.09 7.40 17.56
N ASP A 250 13.93 8.63 17.08
CA ASP A 250 14.61 9.82 17.60
C ASP A 250 16.15 9.72 17.62
N MET A 251 16.75 9.13 16.57
CA MET A 251 18.20 8.97 16.42
C MET A 251 18.92 10.24 15.92
N GLU A 252 20.13 10.54 16.37
CA GLU A 252 20.85 11.76 15.96
C GLU A 252 21.47 11.66 14.54
N LEU A 253 20.62 11.82 13.51
CA LEU A 253 20.99 11.70 12.07
C LEU A 253 20.77 13.01 11.29
N LEU A 254 20.86 14.17 11.95
CA LEU A 254 20.53 15.46 11.32
C LEU A 254 21.40 15.75 10.10
N ALA A 255 22.72 15.55 10.19
CA ALA A 255 23.65 15.86 9.10
C ALA A 255 23.35 15.02 7.85
N GLU A 256 23.12 13.73 8.04
CA GLU A 256 22.79 12.78 6.98
C GLU A 256 21.40 13.09 6.38
N THR A 257 20.45 13.48 7.22
CA THR A 257 19.12 13.91 6.78
C THR A 257 19.19 15.16 5.92
N LEU A 258 19.98 16.17 6.33
CA LEU A 258 20.16 17.41 5.56
C LEU A 258 20.78 17.14 4.19
N ASN A 259 21.83 16.30 4.13
CA ASN A 259 22.44 15.90 2.87
C ASN A 259 21.41 15.21 1.95
N PHE A 260 20.64 14.26 2.50
CA PHE A 260 19.61 13.58 1.74
C PHE A 260 18.54 14.53 1.20
N VAL A 261 18.01 15.44 2.04
CA VAL A 261 17.01 16.42 1.60
C VAL A 261 17.56 17.31 0.48
N ASN A 262 18.80 17.79 0.61
CA ASN A 262 19.44 18.61 -0.41
C ASN A 262 19.61 17.86 -1.75
N ASP A 263 19.92 16.57 -1.72
CA ASP A 263 20.14 15.75 -2.93
C ASP A 263 18.85 15.10 -3.47
N MET A 264 17.75 15.16 -2.72
CA MET A 264 16.50 14.51 -3.07
C MET A 264 15.94 15.06 -4.39
N ALA A 265 15.74 14.15 -5.35
CA ALA A 265 15.17 14.44 -6.68
C ALA A 265 13.92 13.60 -7.01
N THR A 266 13.66 12.56 -6.21
CA THR A 266 12.54 11.63 -6.36
C THR A 266 11.55 11.81 -5.19
N PRO A 267 10.25 11.53 -5.40
CA PRO A 267 9.25 11.53 -4.33
C PRO A 267 9.67 10.67 -3.13
N TYR A 268 9.29 11.14 -1.94
CA TYR A 268 9.55 10.49 -0.67
C TYR A 268 8.48 10.86 0.36
N GLU A 269 7.40 10.09 0.36
CA GLU A 269 6.23 10.25 1.22
C GLU A 269 6.58 10.32 2.72
N ASP A 270 7.55 9.54 3.18
CA ASP A 270 7.99 9.52 4.58
C ASP A 270 8.74 10.79 5.03
N LEU A 271 9.01 11.74 4.11
CA LEU A 271 9.61 13.04 4.47
C LEU A 271 8.79 13.78 5.52
N TYR A 272 7.46 13.62 5.51
CA TYR A 272 6.58 14.17 6.54
C TYR A 272 6.92 13.67 7.95
N GLN A 273 7.27 12.39 8.11
CA GLN A 273 7.65 11.83 9.41
C GLN A 273 9.02 12.37 9.87
N ILE A 274 9.96 12.50 8.95
CA ILE A 274 11.26 13.14 9.21
C ILE A 274 11.07 14.60 9.63
N ALA A 275 10.17 15.31 8.96
CA ALA A 275 9.89 16.71 9.21
C ALA A 275 9.29 16.93 10.61
N LYS A 276 8.40 16.05 11.08
CA LYS A 276 7.89 16.09 12.46
C LYS A 276 8.99 16.04 13.50
N LYS A 277 10.01 15.18 13.29
CA LYS A 277 11.14 15.07 14.21
C LYS A 277 11.96 16.36 14.26
N TYR A 278 12.33 16.89 13.10
CA TYR A 278 13.22 18.05 13.01
C TYR A 278 12.47 19.38 12.94
N ARG A 279 11.20 19.42 13.39
CA ARG A 279 10.31 20.58 13.25
C ARG A 279 10.85 21.85 13.90
N ASP A 280 11.64 21.71 14.96
CA ASP A 280 12.21 22.83 15.72
C ASP A 280 13.62 23.20 15.22
N ASN A 281 14.16 22.52 14.21
CA ASN A 281 15.51 22.74 13.70
C ASN A 281 15.55 23.68 12.49
N ASP A 282 16.15 24.86 12.64
CA ASP A 282 16.16 25.90 11.59
C ASP A 282 16.95 25.53 10.34
N LYS A 283 18.01 24.70 10.46
CA LYS A 283 18.76 24.21 9.30
C LYS A 283 17.90 23.27 8.46
N PHE A 284 17.13 22.39 9.11
CA PHE A 284 16.22 21.48 8.42
C PHE A 284 15.07 22.24 7.75
N LYS A 285 14.46 23.20 8.45
CA LYS A 285 13.43 24.07 7.86
C LYS A 285 13.94 24.78 6.60
N SER A 286 15.13 25.37 6.68
CA SER A 286 15.77 26.05 5.56
C SER A 286 16.02 25.11 4.39
N ALA A 287 16.43 23.87 4.64
CA ALA A 287 16.63 22.85 3.60
C ALA A 287 15.31 22.45 2.92
N ILE A 288 14.22 22.29 3.68
CA ILE A 288 12.89 21.98 3.12
C ILE A 288 12.37 23.13 2.25
N LEU A 289 12.44 24.38 2.73
CA LEU A 289 12.00 25.54 1.95
C LEU A 289 12.86 25.76 0.70
N LYS A 290 14.18 25.58 0.82
CA LYS A 290 15.09 25.59 -0.34
C LYS A 290 14.69 24.50 -1.34
N LYS A 291 14.45 23.27 -0.88
CA LYS A 291 14.01 22.16 -1.75
C LYS A 291 12.70 22.46 -2.46
N LEU A 292 11.73 23.10 -1.78
CA LEU A 292 10.48 23.55 -2.39
C LEU A 292 10.74 24.55 -3.53
N SER A 293 11.65 25.49 -3.33
CA SER A 293 11.98 26.51 -4.34
C SER A 293 12.76 25.98 -5.55
N GLU A 294 13.57 24.92 -5.37
CA GLU A 294 14.45 24.38 -6.40
C GLU A 294 13.81 23.26 -7.23
N THR A 295 12.77 22.60 -6.70
CA THR A 295 12.14 21.46 -7.39
C THR A 295 11.10 21.92 -8.40
N ASN A 296 11.11 21.29 -9.58
CA ASN A 296 10.06 21.43 -10.59
C ASN A 296 9.24 20.14 -10.78
N ASN A 297 9.50 19.11 -9.98
CA ASN A 297 8.81 17.83 -10.05
C ASN A 297 7.54 17.87 -9.17
N PRO A 298 6.31 17.90 -9.74
CA PRO A 298 5.08 18.02 -8.96
C PRO A 298 4.89 16.91 -7.92
N ASN A 299 5.31 15.69 -8.24
CA ASN A 299 5.23 14.54 -7.34
C ASN A 299 6.19 14.66 -6.16
N LEU A 300 7.28 15.43 -6.28
CA LEU A 300 8.16 15.74 -5.17
C LEU A 300 7.64 16.95 -4.39
N VAL A 301 7.08 17.95 -5.09
CA VAL A 301 6.50 19.15 -4.45
C VAL A 301 5.45 18.74 -3.42
N LYS A 302 4.55 17.80 -3.72
CA LYS A 302 3.52 17.38 -2.76
C LYS A 302 4.12 16.84 -1.45
N ASP A 303 5.17 16.03 -1.51
CA ASP A 303 5.81 15.46 -0.32
C ASP A 303 6.55 16.53 0.49
N VAL A 304 7.17 17.49 -0.21
CA VAL A 304 7.80 18.67 0.40
C VAL A 304 6.74 19.58 1.04
N LEU A 305 5.57 19.77 0.43
CA LEU A 305 4.47 20.54 1.01
C LEU A 305 3.94 19.88 2.28
N ARG A 306 3.75 18.55 2.29
CA ARG A 306 3.41 17.84 3.53
C ARG A 306 4.47 18.07 4.60
N ALA A 307 5.75 18.01 4.24
CA ALA A 307 6.84 18.34 5.16
C ALA A 307 6.75 19.77 5.70
N VAL A 308 6.41 20.77 4.86
CA VAL A 308 6.16 22.16 5.29
C VAL A 308 5.02 22.22 6.33
N LEU A 309 3.90 21.52 6.11
CA LEU A 309 2.81 21.46 7.07
C LEU A 309 3.25 20.89 8.43
N ALA A 310 4.20 19.95 8.44
CA ALA A 310 4.74 19.39 9.68
C ALA A 310 5.63 20.37 10.48
N ILE A 311 6.21 21.37 9.82
CA ILE A 311 7.18 22.33 10.42
C ILE A 311 6.67 23.78 10.44
N LYS A 312 5.39 23.97 10.14
CA LYS A 312 4.73 25.27 9.91
C LYS A 312 4.83 26.27 11.07
N ASP A 313 4.94 25.79 12.31
CA ASP A 313 4.80 26.62 13.52
C ASP A 313 5.86 27.74 13.62
N ASN A 314 6.94 27.62 12.83
CA ASN A 314 8.03 28.59 12.77
C ASN A 314 8.26 29.13 11.35
N ILE A 315 7.29 29.00 10.44
CA ILE A 315 7.36 29.51 9.06
C ILE A 315 6.32 30.61 8.91
N GLN A 316 6.79 31.83 8.65
CA GLN A 316 5.91 32.94 8.34
C GLN A 316 5.21 32.70 6.99
N ASN A 317 3.91 33.02 6.91
CA ASN A 317 3.08 32.88 5.71
C ASN A 317 3.06 31.45 5.11
N TRP A 318 3.20 30.42 5.95
CA TRP A 318 3.24 29.04 5.47
C TRP A 318 1.99 28.64 4.67
N GLU A 319 0.81 29.16 5.02
CA GLU A 319 -0.45 28.91 4.30
C GLU A 319 -0.36 29.38 2.86
N GLU A 320 0.12 30.61 2.65
CA GLU A 320 0.34 31.21 1.33
C GLU A 320 1.34 30.39 0.51
N ILE A 321 2.48 30.02 1.13
CA ILE A 321 3.49 29.16 0.48
C ILE A 321 2.87 27.86 -0.03
N VAL A 322 2.06 27.19 0.80
CA VAL A 322 1.43 25.92 0.41
C VAL A 322 0.41 26.15 -0.70
N LEU A 323 -0.46 27.15 -0.57
CA LEU A 323 -1.51 27.46 -1.54
C LEU A 323 -0.96 27.87 -2.91
N GLU A 324 0.07 28.72 -2.94
CA GLU A 324 0.70 29.15 -4.19
C GLU A 324 1.34 27.97 -4.92
N ASN A 325 2.05 27.10 -4.21
CA ASN A 325 2.67 25.93 -4.81
C ASN A 325 1.63 24.89 -5.26
N LEU A 326 0.55 24.70 -4.49
CA LEU A 326 -0.55 23.84 -4.88
C LEU A 326 -1.20 24.32 -6.20
N LYS A 327 -1.45 25.64 -6.32
CA LYS A 327 -1.98 26.26 -7.55
C LYS A 327 -0.99 26.19 -8.72
N LYS A 328 0.29 26.52 -8.47
CA LYS A 328 1.36 26.52 -9.48
C LYS A 328 1.56 25.16 -10.12
N TYR A 329 1.56 24.10 -9.31
CA TYR A 329 1.80 22.73 -9.76
C TYR A 329 0.52 21.90 -9.96
N GLN A 330 -0.66 22.50 -9.75
CA GLN A 330 -1.97 21.87 -9.95
C GLN A 330 -2.10 20.53 -9.18
N ILE A 331 -1.70 20.53 -7.92
CA ILE A 331 -1.59 19.30 -7.11
C ILE A 331 -2.97 18.84 -6.63
N VAL A 332 -3.29 17.58 -6.91
CA VAL A 332 -4.46 16.88 -6.38
C VAL A 332 -3.96 15.61 -5.68
N ASP A 333 -3.89 15.66 -4.35
CA ASP A 333 -3.40 14.57 -3.50
C ASP A 333 -4.23 14.50 -2.22
N GLY A 334 -4.93 13.38 -2.00
CA GLY A 334 -5.90 13.23 -0.90
C GLY A 334 -5.26 13.38 0.48
N ASP A 335 -4.05 12.86 0.66
CA ASP A 335 -3.29 12.96 1.90
C ASP A 335 -2.92 14.40 2.24
N LEU A 336 -2.39 15.15 1.26
CA LEU A 336 -2.10 16.57 1.41
C LEU A 336 -3.38 17.37 1.69
N ILE A 337 -4.47 17.08 0.97
CA ILE A 337 -5.77 17.74 1.16
C ILE A 337 -6.28 17.56 2.59
N VAL A 338 -6.22 16.33 3.12
CA VAL A 338 -6.62 16.03 4.50
C VAL A 338 -5.72 16.74 5.52
N ASP A 339 -4.41 16.77 5.28
CA ASP A 339 -3.47 17.48 6.16
C ASP A 339 -3.73 18.99 6.16
N MET A 340 -4.09 19.57 5.01
CA MET A 340 -4.42 21.00 4.87
C MET A 340 -5.78 21.36 5.47
N GLU A 341 -6.80 20.49 5.37
CA GLU A 341 -8.12 20.70 5.99
C GLU A 341 -8.01 20.77 7.52
N LYS A 342 -7.29 19.82 8.13
CA LYS A 342 -7.07 19.79 9.59
C LYS A 342 -6.41 21.05 10.13
N LEU A 343 -5.68 21.76 9.29
CA LEU A 343 -4.96 22.97 9.62
C LEU A 343 -5.72 24.24 9.21
N GLY A 344 -6.92 24.11 8.64
CA GLY A 344 -7.73 25.26 8.24
C GLY A 344 -7.15 26.04 7.06
N VAL A 345 -6.36 25.42 6.19
CA VAL A 345 -5.72 26.12 5.05
C VAL A 345 -6.72 26.50 3.97
N TYR A 346 -7.88 25.83 3.94
CA TYR A 346 -8.94 26.09 2.98
C TYR A 346 -10.20 26.57 3.69
N ASP A 347 -10.93 27.44 3.01
CA ASP A 347 -12.26 27.88 3.38
C ASP A 347 -13.28 27.62 2.26
N GLU A 348 -14.54 27.91 2.57
CA GLU A 348 -15.65 27.75 1.62
C GLU A 348 -15.49 28.63 0.39
N ASP A 349 -15.01 29.86 0.56
CA ASP A 349 -14.86 30.86 -0.51
C ASP A 349 -13.83 30.40 -1.55
N MET A 350 -12.71 29.84 -1.12
CA MET A 350 -11.71 29.29 -2.03
C MET A 350 -12.27 28.16 -2.91
N LEU A 351 -13.07 27.25 -2.32
CA LEU A 351 -13.67 26.16 -3.10
C LEU A 351 -14.77 26.68 -4.04
N ILE A 352 -15.51 27.71 -3.64
CA ILE A 352 -16.46 28.41 -4.52
C ILE A 352 -15.71 29.01 -5.72
N ASP A 353 -14.57 29.67 -5.50
CA ASP A 353 -13.78 30.28 -6.58
C ASP A 353 -13.23 29.21 -7.53
N PHE A 354 -12.71 28.10 -7.00
CA PHE A 354 -12.28 26.95 -7.80
C PHE A 354 -13.43 26.37 -8.63
N PHE A 355 -14.60 26.25 -8.02
CA PHE A 355 -15.80 25.75 -8.68
C PHE A 355 -16.31 26.72 -9.76
N ARG A 356 -16.18 28.03 -9.54
CA ARG A 356 -16.56 29.08 -10.50
C ARG A 356 -15.60 29.12 -11.69
N GLU A 357 -14.29 29.02 -11.46
CA GLU A 357 -13.29 28.93 -12.53
C GLU A 357 -13.47 27.65 -13.36
N GLY A 358 -13.62 26.49 -12.70
CA GLY A 358 -13.95 25.23 -13.35
C GLY A 358 -12.83 24.62 -14.21
N ARG A 359 -11.56 24.87 -13.87
CA ARG A 359 -10.44 24.15 -14.51
C ARG A 359 -10.43 22.69 -14.06
N GLU A 360 -9.96 21.79 -14.92
CA GLU A 360 -9.94 20.35 -14.67
C GLU A 360 -9.35 19.97 -13.30
N TRP A 361 -8.14 20.44 -12.98
CA TRP A 361 -7.50 20.16 -11.69
C TRP A 361 -8.25 20.75 -10.50
N GLN A 362 -8.94 21.88 -10.65
CA GLN A 362 -9.73 22.51 -9.58
C GLN A 362 -10.97 21.68 -9.27
N LEU A 363 -11.63 21.15 -10.31
CA LEU A 363 -12.80 20.28 -10.16
C LEU A 363 -12.40 18.94 -9.53
N GLU A 364 -11.27 18.35 -9.94
CA GLU A 364 -10.78 17.11 -9.31
C GLU A 364 -10.32 17.37 -7.87
N PHE A 365 -9.67 18.51 -7.60
CA PHE A 365 -9.35 18.94 -6.24
C PHE A 365 -10.61 19.03 -5.36
N ILE A 366 -11.68 19.67 -5.85
CA ILE A 366 -12.96 19.75 -5.12
C ILE A 366 -13.53 18.35 -4.90
N ARG A 367 -13.47 17.47 -5.89
CA ARG A 367 -13.95 16.09 -5.76
C ARG A 367 -13.24 15.37 -4.62
N GLU A 368 -11.92 15.33 -4.67
CA GLU A 368 -11.10 14.69 -3.65
C GLU A 368 -11.30 15.31 -2.26
N PHE A 369 -11.39 16.64 -2.18
CA PHE A 369 -11.70 17.33 -0.92
C PHE A 369 -13.05 16.88 -0.33
N ILE A 370 -14.11 16.87 -1.14
CA ILE A 370 -15.46 16.52 -0.68
C ILE A 370 -15.59 15.03 -0.40
N LEU A 371 -14.86 14.15 -1.11
CA LEU A 371 -14.81 12.71 -0.81
C LEU A 371 -14.17 12.44 0.57
N ASN A 372 -13.11 13.18 0.91
CA ASN A 372 -12.45 13.08 2.20
C ASN A 372 -13.20 13.81 3.33
N ASN A 373 -14.07 14.77 2.99
CA ASN A 373 -14.82 15.60 3.94
C ASN A 373 -16.32 15.72 3.56
N PRO A 374 -17.08 14.61 3.52
CA PRO A 374 -18.43 14.57 2.95
C PRO A 374 -19.46 15.42 3.70
N GLU A 375 -19.21 15.76 4.96
CA GLU A 375 -20.02 16.65 5.79
C GLU A 375 -19.92 18.13 5.37
N LYS A 376 -18.82 18.54 4.71
CA LYS A 376 -18.64 19.92 4.22
C LYS A 376 -19.69 20.28 3.20
N LEU A 377 -20.06 19.37 2.30
CA LEU A 377 -21.13 19.61 1.31
C LEU A 377 -22.48 19.99 1.94
N ASN A 378 -22.74 19.56 3.18
CA ASN A 378 -23.96 19.90 3.89
C ASN A 378 -23.83 21.18 4.74
N SER A 379 -22.64 21.40 5.33
CA SER A 379 -22.39 22.53 6.24
C SER A 379 -22.01 23.82 5.53
N TRP A 380 -21.44 23.74 4.33
CA TRP A 380 -21.08 24.87 3.48
C TRP A 380 -22.26 25.24 2.57
N THR A 381 -23.13 26.11 3.09
CA THR A 381 -24.39 26.47 2.43
C THR A 381 -24.17 27.25 1.14
N ASN A 382 -23.18 28.14 1.09
CA ASN A 382 -22.90 28.95 -0.11
C ASN A 382 -22.35 28.08 -1.24
N PHE A 383 -21.45 27.15 -0.92
CA PHE A 383 -20.94 26.18 -1.88
C PHE A 383 -22.06 25.28 -2.40
N ARG A 384 -22.92 24.80 -1.51
CA ARG A 384 -24.10 24.01 -1.88
C ARG A 384 -25.07 24.79 -2.78
N ASP A 385 -25.25 26.08 -2.53
CA ASP A 385 -26.09 26.93 -3.37
C ASP A 385 -25.52 27.10 -4.78
N GLU A 386 -24.19 27.23 -4.93
CA GLU A 386 -23.52 27.22 -6.24
C GLU A 386 -23.68 25.88 -6.96
N VAL A 387 -23.58 24.75 -6.24
CA VAL A 387 -23.87 23.41 -6.78
C VAL A 387 -25.30 23.34 -7.32
N ILE A 388 -26.28 23.79 -6.53
CA ILE A 388 -27.70 23.79 -6.92
C ILE A 388 -27.94 24.72 -8.11
N LYS A 389 -27.30 25.89 -8.14
CA LYS A 389 -27.39 26.83 -9.25
C LYS A 389 -26.90 26.21 -10.55
N VAL A 390 -25.78 25.49 -10.54
CA VAL A 390 -25.28 24.75 -11.72
C VAL A 390 -26.25 23.63 -12.12
N LEU A 391 -26.82 22.89 -11.16
CA LEU A 391 -27.82 21.85 -11.47
C LEU A 391 -29.07 22.41 -12.12
N LYS A 392 -29.55 23.59 -11.69
CA LYS A 392 -30.73 24.26 -12.26
C LYS A 392 -30.46 25.00 -13.57
N PHE A 393 -29.19 25.25 -13.90
CA PHE A 393 -28.83 25.98 -15.09
C PHE A 393 -29.10 25.15 -16.35
N ASP A 394 -29.78 25.76 -17.33
CA ASP A 394 -30.07 25.18 -18.64
C ASP A 394 -28.92 25.43 -19.63
N PRO A 395 -28.15 24.40 -20.02
CA PRO A 395 -27.04 24.53 -20.96
C PRO A 395 -27.46 25.07 -22.33
N LYS A 396 -28.72 24.90 -22.75
CA LYS A 396 -29.23 25.36 -24.05
C LYS A 396 -29.28 26.89 -24.16
N SER A 397 -29.22 27.59 -23.03
CA SER A 397 -29.13 29.05 -22.98
C SER A 397 -27.75 29.61 -23.32
N ILE A 398 -26.72 28.76 -23.41
CA ILE A 398 -25.34 29.19 -23.69
C ILE A 398 -25.06 29.20 -25.19
N ILE A 399 -24.69 30.37 -25.69
CA ILE A 399 -24.26 30.57 -27.09
C ILE A 399 -22.76 30.26 -27.28
N ASN A 400 -21.95 30.43 -26.22
CA ASN A 400 -20.51 30.23 -26.24
C ASN A 400 -20.10 28.78 -25.90
N SER A 401 -19.39 28.11 -26.82
CA SER A 401 -18.94 26.72 -26.64
C SER A 401 -17.94 26.52 -25.49
N TYR A 402 -17.22 27.55 -25.06
CA TYR A 402 -16.34 27.48 -23.90
C TYR A 402 -17.14 27.41 -22.59
N ASP A 403 -18.13 28.29 -22.43
CA ASP A 403 -18.98 28.33 -21.25
C ASP A 403 -19.84 27.06 -21.13
N ALA A 404 -20.28 26.52 -22.27
CA ALA A 404 -21.03 25.26 -22.32
C ALA A 404 -20.20 24.07 -21.82
N ARG A 405 -18.92 23.99 -22.22
CA ARG A 405 -17.98 22.96 -21.74
C ARG A 405 -17.70 23.11 -20.25
N ASN A 406 -17.53 24.33 -19.76
CA ASN A 406 -17.32 24.59 -18.34
C ASN A 406 -18.52 24.13 -17.49
N VAL A 407 -19.75 24.47 -17.91
CA VAL A 407 -20.97 24.00 -17.24
C VAL A 407 -21.09 22.47 -17.28
N ALA A 408 -20.76 21.83 -18.40
CA ALA A 408 -20.77 20.37 -18.52
C ALA A 408 -19.80 19.71 -17.53
N ALA A 409 -18.56 20.20 -17.43
CA ALA A 409 -17.56 19.69 -16.49
C ALA A 409 -18.00 19.86 -15.03
N LYS A 410 -18.61 20.99 -14.66
CA LYS A 410 -19.18 21.19 -13.31
C LYS A 410 -20.33 20.23 -13.02
N LYS A 411 -21.23 20.01 -13.98
CA LYS A 411 -22.32 19.03 -13.83
C LYS A 411 -21.76 17.60 -13.68
N GLU A 412 -20.72 17.25 -14.42
CA GLU A 412 -20.01 15.97 -14.28
C GLU A 412 -19.50 15.77 -12.86
N LEU A 413 -18.75 16.74 -12.32
CA LEU A 413 -18.26 16.73 -10.94
C LEU A 413 -19.41 16.51 -9.95
N ILE A 414 -20.50 17.28 -10.06
CA ILE A 414 -21.64 17.17 -9.15
C ILE A 414 -22.27 15.78 -9.24
N PHE A 415 -22.45 15.23 -10.44
CA PHE A 415 -23.01 13.88 -10.60
C PHE A 415 -22.09 12.82 -10.01
N LYS A 416 -20.76 12.90 -10.19
CA LYS A 416 -19.80 12.00 -9.52
C LYS A 416 -19.98 12.08 -8.00
N LEU A 417 -20.01 13.29 -7.43
CA LEU A 417 -20.21 13.49 -6.00
C LEU A 417 -21.54 12.92 -5.48
N ILE A 418 -22.63 13.06 -6.23
CA ILE A 418 -23.93 12.47 -5.84
C ILE A 418 -23.83 10.94 -5.81
N ILE A 419 -23.14 10.34 -6.78
CA ILE A 419 -23.00 8.90 -6.86
C ILE A 419 -22.08 8.38 -5.74
N ASP A 420 -20.89 8.96 -5.61
CA ASP A 420 -19.85 8.52 -4.67
C ASP A 420 -20.28 8.68 -3.22
N LEU A 421 -21.02 9.75 -2.90
CA LEU A 421 -21.48 10.06 -1.54
C LEU A 421 -22.96 9.74 -1.29
N GLU A 422 -23.64 9.15 -2.27
CA GLU A 422 -25.07 8.80 -2.23
C GLU A 422 -25.98 9.95 -1.73
N LYS A 423 -25.75 11.17 -2.24
CA LYS A 423 -26.42 12.41 -1.77
C LYS A 423 -27.86 12.53 -2.26
N LYS A 424 -28.77 11.88 -1.53
CA LYS A 424 -30.21 11.78 -1.86
C LYS A 424 -30.93 13.11 -2.03
N ASP A 425 -30.51 14.16 -1.34
CA ASP A 425 -31.14 15.48 -1.37
C ASP A 425 -30.95 16.24 -2.70
N LEU A 426 -29.90 15.89 -3.46
CA LEU A 426 -29.60 16.46 -4.78
C LEU A 426 -30.20 15.64 -5.93
N VAL A 427 -30.62 14.39 -5.68
CA VAL A 427 -31.17 13.48 -6.71
C VAL A 427 -32.39 14.04 -7.42
N LYS A 428 -33.19 14.88 -6.74
CA LYS A 428 -34.36 15.57 -7.31
C LYS A 428 -34.05 16.43 -8.54
N TYR A 429 -32.80 16.86 -8.75
CA TYR A 429 -32.40 17.65 -9.90
C TYR A 429 -32.06 16.81 -11.13
N CYS A 430 -31.92 15.48 -11.00
CA CYS A 430 -31.42 14.63 -12.08
C CYS A 430 -32.41 14.46 -13.24
N VAL A 431 -33.72 14.45 -12.97
CA VAL A 431 -34.74 14.32 -14.05
C VAL A 431 -34.71 15.54 -14.95
N GLU A 432 -34.71 16.75 -14.40
CA GLU A 432 -34.60 17.97 -15.21
C GLU A 432 -33.27 18.03 -15.97
N ASN A 433 -32.17 17.63 -15.35
CA ASN A 433 -30.88 17.55 -16.04
C ASN A 433 -30.91 16.55 -17.20
N PHE A 434 -31.52 15.38 -17.03
CA PHE A 434 -31.66 14.40 -18.11
C PHE A 434 -32.42 14.96 -19.33
N LYS A 435 -33.45 15.79 -19.09
CA LYS A 435 -34.25 16.42 -20.16
C LYS A 435 -33.47 17.45 -20.98
N ILE A 436 -32.57 18.19 -20.34
CA ILE A 436 -31.91 19.36 -20.95
C ILE A 436 -30.48 19.10 -21.43
N LEU A 437 -29.80 18.07 -20.88
CA LEU A 437 -28.46 17.69 -21.32
C LEU A 437 -28.51 17.12 -22.74
N GLU A 438 -27.46 17.35 -23.52
CA GLU A 438 -27.26 16.69 -24.83
C GLU A 438 -26.10 15.68 -24.77
N ASP A 439 -25.16 15.87 -23.84
CA ASP A 439 -24.03 14.96 -23.63
C ASP A 439 -24.51 13.58 -23.17
N SER A 440 -24.11 12.56 -23.93
CA SER A 440 -24.59 11.19 -23.71
C SER A 440 -24.07 10.58 -22.41
N ASP A 441 -22.89 10.97 -21.94
CA ASP A 441 -22.30 10.43 -20.72
C ASP A 441 -22.93 11.09 -19.50
N LEU A 442 -23.12 12.40 -19.51
CA LEU A 442 -23.88 13.09 -18.47
C LEU A 442 -25.35 12.61 -18.38
N LYS A 443 -25.98 12.32 -19.53
CA LYS A 443 -27.31 11.66 -19.55
C LYS A 443 -27.27 10.27 -18.89
N LYS A 444 -26.24 9.46 -19.11
CA LYS A 444 -26.11 8.14 -18.45
C LYS A 444 -25.93 8.31 -16.94
N MET A 445 -25.09 9.25 -16.49
CA MET A 445 -24.86 9.50 -15.07
C MET A 445 -26.14 9.93 -14.35
N THR A 446 -26.92 10.86 -14.94
CA THR A 446 -28.21 11.27 -14.37
C THR A 446 -29.20 10.10 -14.28
N LEU A 447 -29.31 9.27 -15.32
CA LEU A 447 -30.15 8.06 -15.28
C LEU A 447 -29.67 7.07 -14.21
N PHE A 448 -28.37 6.84 -14.09
CA PHE A 448 -27.79 5.98 -13.07
C PHE A 448 -28.16 6.45 -11.67
N ILE A 449 -28.02 7.76 -11.40
CA ILE A 449 -28.39 8.37 -10.11
C ILE A 449 -29.88 8.18 -9.83
N ILE A 450 -30.76 8.46 -10.80
CA ILE A 450 -32.21 8.31 -10.64
C ILE A 450 -32.56 6.85 -10.31
N ILE A 451 -32.00 5.89 -11.05
CA ILE A 451 -32.28 4.46 -10.86
C ILE A 451 -31.74 3.96 -9.51
N LYS A 452 -30.52 4.36 -9.13
CA LYS A 452 -29.84 3.85 -7.93
C LYS A 452 -30.37 4.49 -6.65
N LEU A 453 -30.63 5.80 -6.68
CA LEU A 453 -30.87 6.61 -5.48
C LEU A 453 -32.24 7.31 -5.47
N GLY A 454 -32.96 7.31 -6.60
CA GLY A 454 -34.26 7.96 -6.73
C GLY A 454 -35.35 7.30 -5.91
N LYS A 455 -36.31 8.11 -5.49
CA LYS A 455 -37.55 7.67 -4.86
C LYS A 455 -38.64 7.44 -5.92
N GLU A 456 -39.73 6.81 -5.52
CA GLU A 456 -40.83 6.41 -6.42
C GLU A 456 -41.44 7.59 -7.19
N ASP A 457 -41.60 8.74 -6.54
CA ASP A 457 -42.05 10.00 -7.15
C ASP A 457 -41.15 10.42 -8.32
N LEU A 458 -39.83 10.44 -8.12
CA LEU A 458 -38.88 10.81 -9.16
C LEU A 458 -38.86 9.80 -10.34
N MET A 459 -39.09 8.52 -10.03
CA MET A 459 -39.22 7.48 -11.06
C MET A 459 -40.52 7.63 -11.87
N LEU A 460 -41.61 8.06 -11.24
CA LEU A 460 -42.86 8.38 -11.91
C LEU A 460 -42.69 9.60 -12.82
N ASP A 461 -42.00 10.65 -12.35
CA ASP A 461 -41.70 11.85 -13.15
C ASP A 461 -40.87 11.49 -14.40
N LEU A 462 -39.84 10.65 -14.25
CA LEU A 462 -39.06 10.15 -15.38
C LEU A 462 -39.94 9.35 -16.35
N LYS A 463 -40.79 8.44 -15.83
CA LYS A 463 -41.69 7.62 -16.65
C LYS A 463 -42.67 8.49 -17.44
N GLU A 464 -43.24 9.51 -16.82
CA GLU A 464 -44.15 10.44 -17.48
C GLU A 464 -43.44 11.19 -18.61
N TYR A 465 -42.22 11.69 -18.36
CA TYR A 465 -41.42 12.36 -19.39
C TYR A 465 -41.11 11.42 -20.57
N LEU A 466 -40.61 10.21 -20.30
CA LEU A 466 -40.26 9.24 -21.34
C LEU A 466 -41.49 8.79 -22.15
N SER A 467 -42.69 8.82 -21.58
CA SER A 467 -43.93 8.52 -22.32
C SER A 467 -44.26 9.58 -23.39
N ARG A 468 -43.73 10.80 -23.23
CA ARG A 468 -43.96 11.96 -24.10
C ARG A 468 -42.78 12.24 -25.04
N ASN A 469 -41.58 11.70 -24.75
CA ASN A 469 -40.38 11.88 -25.57
C ASN A 469 -39.80 10.52 -26.03
N GLU A 470 -40.07 10.15 -27.29
CA GLU A 470 -39.66 8.85 -27.85
C GLU A 470 -38.14 8.71 -28.01
N GLU A 471 -37.43 9.79 -28.31
CA GLU A 471 -35.97 9.76 -28.48
C GLU A 471 -35.28 9.41 -27.16
N ASP A 472 -35.60 10.13 -26.10
CA ASP A 472 -35.06 9.87 -24.77
C ASP A 472 -35.56 8.51 -24.22
N ALA A 473 -36.77 8.07 -24.57
CA ALA A 473 -37.25 6.72 -24.24
C ALA A 473 -36.43 5.61 -24.94
N ARG A 474 -35.99 5.83 -26.19
CA ARG A 474 -35.06 4.92 -26.86
C ARG A 474 -33.68 4.96 -26.21
N PHE A 475 -33.21 6.13 -25.80
CA PHE A 475 -31.95 6.26 -25.05
C PHE A 475 -31.99 5.50 -23.72
N PHE A 476 -33.02 5.74 -22.89
CA PHE A 476 -33.23 5.05 -21.61
C PHE A 476 -33.28 3.53 -21.77
N ARG A 477 -34.06 3.02 -22.74
CA ARG A 477 -34.15 1.56 -22.99
C ARG A 477 -32.80 0.95 -23.37
N ARG A 478 -31.97 1.66 -24.15
CA ARG A 478 -30.60 1.22 -24.47
C ARG A 478 -29.73 1.19 -23.23
N PHE A 479 -29.73 2.28 -22.44
CA PHE A 479 -28.98 2.36 -21.19
C PHE A 479 -29.38 1.25 -20.20
N TRP A 480 -30.67 1.03 -20.00
CA TRP A 480 -31.21 -0.01 -19.11
C TRP A 480 -30.77 -1.43 -19.52
N ARG A 481 -30.78 -1.75 -20.82
CA ARG A 481 -30.28 -3.04 -21.33
C ARG A 481 -28.77 -3.21 -21.07
N THR A 482 -27.99 -2.15 -21.22
CA THR A 482 -26.56 -2.17 -20.88
C THR A 482 -26.37 -2.44 -19.39
N MET A 483 -27.13 -1.75 -18.52
CA MET A 483 -27.11 -1.95 -17.06
C MET A 483 -27.45 -3.39 -16.64
N GLN A 484 -28.43 -4.02 -17.30
CA GLN A 484 -28.81 -5.41 -17.01
C GLN A 484 -27.76 -6.45 -17.44
N SER A 485 -26.88 -6.12 -18.38
CA SER A 485 -25.89 -7.05 -18.95
C SER A 485 -24.49 -6.95 -18.35
N ARG A 486 -24.24 -5.95 -17.50
CA ARG A 486 -22.95 -5.72 -16.83
C ARG A 486 -23.17 -5.62 -15.31
N GLU A 487 -22.16 -6.00 -14.51
CA GLU A 487 -22.22 -5.74 -13.07
C GLU A 487 -22.25 -4.22 -12.80
N TRP A 488 -23.09 -3.78 -11.87
CA TRP A 488 -23.39 -2.37 -11.57
C TRP A 488 -22.16 -1.54 -11.19
N LYS A 489 -21.02 -2.19 -10.89
CA LYS A 489 -19.77 -1.59 -10.43
C LYS A 489 -18.96 -0.87 -11.52
N PHE A 490 -19.37 -0.90 -12.79
CA PHE A 490 -18.55 -0.43 -13.92
C PHE A 490 -19.15 0.75 -14.72
N PHE A 491 -20.07 1.54 -14.15
CA PHE A 491 -20.92 2.46 -14.94
C PHE A 491 -20.65 3.96 -14.83
N TYR A 492 -19.69 4.43 -14.03
CA TYR A 492 -19.31 5.84 -14.00
C TYR A 492 -17.81 6.02 -13.74
#